data_AF-A0AAE1AF72-F1
#
_entry.id   AF-A0AAE1AF72-F1
#
_cell.length_a   1.000
_cell.length_b   1.000
_cell.length_c   1.000
_cell.angle_alpha   90.00
_cell.angle_beta   90.00
_cell.angle_gamma   90.00
#
_symmetry.space_group_name_H-M   'P 1'
#
loop_
_entity.id
_entity.type
_entity.pdbx_description
1 polymer ?
#
loop_
_entity_poly.entity_id
_entity_poly.type
_entity_poly.pdbx_seq_one_letter_code
_entity_poly.pdbx_strand_id
1 'polypeptide(L)'
;MMLIPYNLGCVTVDGGATVQQWEDTQPSQYFSLFWTEEWWQHLVIETNRYANDQGPHRKWTPVTVSDLKAFVGLMLGMNILKSNVYSDYGGPPSASS
;
A
#
# COMPACT_ATOMS: atom_id res chain seq x y z
N MET A 1 -40.81 -11.57 2.26
CA MET A 1 -41.15 -10.25 1.71
C MET A 1 -40.29 -9.24 2.43
N MET A 2 -39.20 -8.78 1.82
CA MET A 2 -38.41 -7.64 2.30
C MET A 2 -37.97 -6.91 1.03
N LEU A 3 -38.76 -5.89 0.68
CA LEU A 3 -38.48 -4.97 -0.41
C LEU A 3 -37.52 -3.92 0.16
N ILE A 4 -36.34 -3.79 -0.45
CA ILE A 4 -35.56 -2.57 -0.27
C ILE A 4 -35.34 -1.95 -1.65
N PRO A 5 -35.92 -0.77 -1.94
CA PRO A 5 -35.71 -0.10 -3.19
C PRO A 5 -34.46 0.77 -3.05
N TYR A 6 -33.33 0.31 -3.59
CA TYR A 6 -32.18 1.18 -3.77
C TYR A 6 -32.06 1.50 -5.25
N ASN A 7 -32.33 2.77 -5.54
CA ASN A 7 -32.16 3.41 -6.83
C ASN A 7 -30.76 3.07 -7.39
N LEU A 8 -30.73 2.28 -8.47
CA LEU A 8 -29.54 2.00 -9.27
C LEU A 8 -29.15 3.27 -10.04
N GLY A 9 -28.62 4.25 -9.34
CA GLY A 9 -27.99 5.42 -9.95
C GLY A 9 -26.54 5.13 -10.24
N CYS A 10 -26.22 4.63 -11.44
CA CYS A 10 -24.88 4.80 -11.97
C CYS A 10 -24.66 6.30 -12.22
N VAL A 11 -23.97 6.98 -11.32
CA VAL A 11 -23.60 8.39 -11.48
C VAL A 11 -22.45 8.45 -12.49
N THR A 12 -22.79 8.72 -13.76
CA THR A 12 -21.82 9.13 -14.77
C THR A 12 -21.62 10.63 -14.67
N VAL A 13 -20.53 11.05 -14.02
CA VAL A 13 -19.98 12.40 -14.21
C VAL A 13 -18.92 12.28 -15.29
N ASP A 14 -19.27 12.73 -16.50
CA ASP A 14 -18.41 13.13 -17.61
C ASP A 14 -16.95 12.61 -17.58
N GLY A 15 -16.72 11.43 -18.17
CA GLY A 15 -15.39 10.95 -18.56
C GLY A 15 -14.58 10.16 -17.52
N GLY A 16 -15.12 9.89 -16.33
CA GLY A 16 -14.46 9.09 -15.27
C GLY A 16 -14.70 7.57 -15.34
N ALA A 17 -13.91 6.80 -14.59
CA ALA A 17 -14.09 5.35 -14.44
C ALA A 17 -15.42 5.02 -13.75
N THR A 18 -16.22 4.13 -14.34
CA THR A 18 -17.50 3.68 -13.78
C THR A 18 -17.27 2.72 -12.62
N VAL A 19 -17.17 3.25 -11.40
CA VAL A 19 -17.19 2.42 -10.19
C VAL A 19 -18.59 2.47 -9.61
N GLN A 20 -19.18 1.30 -9.35
CA GLN A 20 -20.42 1.22 -8.58
C GLN A 20 -20.10 1.66 -7.15
N GLN A 21 -20.32 2.94 -6.84
CA GLN A 21 -20.11 3.48 -5.51
C GLN A 21 -21.32 3.10 -4.66
N TRP A 22 -21.11 2.28 -3.63
CA TRP A 22 -22.11 2.05 -2.59
C TRP A 22 -21.82 3.04 -1.46
N GLU A 23 -22.84 3.58 -0.79
CA GLU A 23 -22.69 4.60 0.28
C GLU A 23 -21.71 4.18 1.39
N ASP A 24 -21.51 2.87 1.58
CA ASP A 24 -20.61 2.29 2.59
C ASP A 24 -19.20 1.93 2.07
N THR A 25 -18.81 2.40 0.87
CA THR A 25 -17.54 1.99 0.26
C THR A 25 -16.35 2.69 0.92
N GLN A 26 -15.46 1.92 1.55
CA GLN A 26 -14.25 2.44 2.18
C GLN A 26 -13.13 2.71 1.17
N PRO A 27 -12.25 3.71 1.41
CA PRO A 27 -11.09 4.00 0.55
C PRO A 27 -10.19 2.78 0.27
N SER A 28 -10.07 1.87 1.25
CA SER A 28 -9.32 0.62 1.12
C SER A 28 -9.89 -0.31 0.05
N GLN A 29 -11.21 -0.28 -0.19
CA GLN A 29 -11.87 -1.09 -1.21
C GLN A 29 -11.54 -0.58 -2.62
N TYR A 30 -11.47 0.74 -2.82
CA TYR A 30 -10.98 1.31 -4.08
C TYR A 30 -9.51 0.98 -4.32
N PHE A 31 -8.68 1.07 -3.29
CA PHE A 31 -7.26 0.73 -3.41
C PHE A 31 -7.06 -0.73 -3.84
N SER A 32 -7.91 -1.63 -3.34
CA SER A 32 -7.89 -3.06 -3.69
C SER A 32 -8.25 -3.34 -5.15
N LEU A 33 -8.92 -2.41 -5.85
CA LEU A 33 -9.21 -2.55 -7.29
C LEU A 33 -7.95 -2.45 -8.15
N PHE A 34 -6.97 -1.67 -7.70
CA PHE A 34 -5.71 -1.45 -8.41
C PHE A 34 -4.61 -2.40 -7.90
N TRP A 35 -4.58 -2.64 -6.59
CA TRP A 35 -3.61 -3.52 -5.93
C TRP A 35 -4.27 -4.86 -5.57
N THR A 36 -4.44 -5.70 -6.59
CA THR A 36 -5.08 -7.02 -6.44
C THR A 36 -4.24 -7.96 -5.58
N GLU A 37 -4.86 -9.02 -5.05
CA GLU A 37 -4.15 -9.99 -4.21
C GLU A 37 -3.00 -10.67 -4.97
N GLU A 38 -3.17 -10.95 -6.27
CA GLU A 38 -2.14 -11.52 -7.12
C GLU A 38 -0.92 -10.60 -7.20
N TRP A 39 -1.15 -9.29 -7.35
CA TRP A 39 -0.07 -8.30 -7.35
C TRP A 39 0.72 -8.31 -6.04
N TRP A 40 0.05 -8.41 -4.90
CA TRP A 40 0.72 -8.51 -3.60
C TRP A 40 1.59 -9.76 -3.50
N GLN A 41 1.07 -10.90 -3.95
CA GLN A 41 1.80 -12.16 -3.95
C GLN A 41 3.06 -12.08 -4.85
N HIS A 42 2.94 -11.49 -6.04
CA HIS A 42 4.08 -11.29 -6.94
C HIS A 42 5.16 -10.42 -6.32
N LEU A 43 4.79 -9.31 -5.66
CA LEU A 43 5.75 -8.45 -4.96
C LEU A 43 6.50 -9.20 -3.87
N VAL A 44 5.79 -10.01 -3.07
CA VAL A 44 6.40 -10.83 -2.02
C VAL A 44 7.38 -11.84 -2.59
N ILE A 45 6.99 -12.57 -3.64
CA ILE A 45 7.83 -13.56 -4.30
C ILE A 45 9.12 -12.92 -4.80
N GLU A 46 9.01 -11.80 -5.51
CA GLU A 46 10.16 -11.10 -6.08
C GLU A 46 11.07 -10.50 -5.00
N THR A 47 10.48 -9.93 -3.94
CA THR A 47 11.23 -9.38 -2.80
C THR A 47 12.02 -10.47 -2.09
N ASN A 48 11.40 -11.63 -1.84
CA ASN A 48 12.05 -12.76 -1.20
C ASN A 48 13.07 -13.43 -2.12
N ARG A 49 12.83 -13.48 -3.43
CA ARG A 49 13.81 -13.98 -4.41
C ARG A 49 15.07 -13.12 -4.39
N TYR A 50 14.90 -11.80 -4.50
CA TYR A 50 16.02 -10.86 -4.38
C TYR A 50 16.73 -11.03 -3.04
N ALA A 51 15.97 -11.29 -1.96
CA ALA A 51 16.56 -11.49 -0.66
C ALA A 51 17.50 -12.71 -0.62
N ASN A 52 17.08 -13.81 -1.22
CA ASN A 52 17.87 -15.03 -1.33
C ASN A 52 19.10 -14.84 -2.23
N ASP A 53 18.98 -14.09 -3.32
CA ASP A 53 20.05 -13.88 -4.30
C ASP A 53 21.22 -13.04 -3.74
N GLN A 54 21.01 -12.23 -2.71
CA GLN A 54 22.08 -11.44 -2.08
C GLN A 54 23.03 -12.29 -1.19
N GLY A 55 22.75 -13.59 -1.03
CA GLY A 55 23.62 -14.54 -0.36
C GLY A 55 23.63 -14.41 1.17
N PRO A 56 24.37 -15.31 1.86
CA PRO A 56 24.29 -15.49 3.31
C PRO A 56 24.87 -14.33 4.13
N HIS A 57 25.52 -13.37 3.49
CA HIS A 57 26.11 -12.21 4.15
C HIS A 57 25.06 -11.23 4.70
N ARG A 58 23.84 -11.26 4.15
CA ARG A 58 22.72 -10.47 4.66
C ARG A 58 21.73 -11.39 5.37
N LYS A 59 21.51 -11.15 6.66
CA LYS A 59 20.50 -11.86 7.47
C LYS A 59 19.13 -11.28 7.19
N TRP A 60 18.61 -11.56 6.01
CA TRP A 60 17.28 -11.13 5.61
C TRP A 60 16.24 -12.19 5.95
N THR A 61 15.12 -11.74 6.49
CA THR A 61 13.98 -12.59 6.80
C THR A 61 12.97 -12.51 5.66
N PRO A 62 12.33 -13.64 5.29
CA PRO A 62 11.29 -13.63 4.27
C PRO A 62 10.12 -12.75 4.72
N VAL A 63 9.60 -11.97 3.79
CA VAL A 63 8.50 -11.03 3.98
C VAL A 63 7.19 -11.71 3.60
N THR A 64 6.10 -11.41 4.32
CA THR A 64 4.74 -11.86 3.98
C THR A 64 3.93 -10.77 3.28
N VAL A 65 2.79 -11.12 2.69
CA VAL A 65 1.87 -10.11 2.11
C VAL A 65 1.39 -9.11 3.15
N SER A 66 1.16 -9.56 4.39
CA SER A 66 0.74 -8.68 5.49
C SER A 66 1.83 -7.63 5.78
N ASP A 67 3.09 -8.06 5.85
CA ASP A 67 4.22 -7.16 6.10
C ASP A 67 4.37 -6.13 4.97
N LEU A 68 4.21 -6.57 3.72
CA LEU A 68 4.35 -5.71 2.55
C LEU A 68 3.17 -4.72 2.42
N LYS A 69 1.95 -5.14 2.76
CA LYS A 69 0.77 -4.24 2.87
C LYS A 69 0.96 -3.21 3.99
N ALA A 70 1.46 -3.63 5.16
CA ALA A 70 1.76 -2.73 6.26
C ALA A 70 2.85 -1.72 5.90
N PHE A 71 3.91 -2.16 5.22
CA PHE A 71 4.99 -1.31 4.72
C PHE A 71 4.46 -0.25 3.75
N VAL A 72 3.65 -0.63 2.76
CA VAL A 72 3.04 0.32 1.82
C VAL A 72 2.08 1.28 2.54
N GLY A 73 1.27 0.79 3.49
CA GLY A 73 0.41 1.64 4.31
C GLY A 73 1.20 2.69 5.09
N LEU A 74 2.34 2.30 5.66
CA LEU A 74 3.25 3.20 6.36
C LEU A 74 3.90 4.21 5.41
N MET A 75 4.33 3.80 4.21
CA MET A 75 4.85 4.72 3.19
C MET A 75 3.81 5.76 2.74
N LEU A 76 2.56 5.35 2.53
CA LEU A 76 1.47 6.27 2.19
C LEU A 76 1.21 7.23 3.36
N GLY A 77 1.11 6.72 4.60
CA GLY A 77 0.91 7.55 5.79
C GLY A 77 2.03 8.57 6.01
N MET A 78 3.29 8.16 5.85
CA MET A 78 4.45 9.03 6.00
C MET A 78 4.57 10.09 4.90
N ASN A 79 4.17 9.78 3.66
CA ASN A 79 4.20 10.76 2.57
C ASN A 79 3.02 11.74 2.61
N ILE A 80 1.88 11.32 3.17
CA ILE A 80 0.72 12.20 3.40
C ILE A 80 1.00 13.18 4.55
N LEU A 81 1.70 12.73 5.59
CA LEU A 81 2.16 13.55 6.71
C LEU A 81 3.54 14.14 6.37
N LYS A 82 3.60 15.22 5.58
CA LYS A 82 4.85 15.95 5.22
C LYS A 82 5.82 16.09 6.42
N SER A 83 6.75 15.17 6.54
CA SER A 83 7.97 15.27 7.35
C SER A 83 9.02 14.34 6.75
N ASN A 84 9.39 14.63 5.52
CA ASN A 84 10.61 14.13 4.91
C ASN A 84 11.80 15.01 5.36
N VAL A 85 12.07 15.07 6.67
CA VAL A 85 13.37 15.52 7.18
C VAL A 85 14.36 14.39 6.92
N TYR A 86 14.97 14.42 5.73
CA TYR A 86 15.89 13.41 5.23
C TYR A 86 17.32 13.51 5.79
N SER A 87 17.57 14.25 6.87
CA SER A 87 18.94 14.64 7.27
C SER A 87 19.41 14.18 8.65
N ASP A 88 18.98 13.01 9.16
CA ASP A 88 19.50 12.59 10.48
C ASP A 88 19.72 11.08 10.69
N TYR A 89 19.54 10.24 9.67
CA TYR A 89 19.73 8.78 9.82
C TYR A 89 21.13 8.27 9.43
N GLY A 90 22.09 9.15 9.14
CA GLY A 90 23.35 8.71 8.52
C GLY A 90 24.62 9.51 8.82
N GLY A 91 24.63 10.43 9.79
CA GLY A 91 25.84 11.15 10.19
C GLY A 91 26.29 10.74 11.59
N PRO A 92 27.59 10.44 11.84
CA PRO A 92 28.08 10.39 13.21
C PRO A 92 27.82 11.75 13.89
N PRO A 93 27.55 11.79 15.20
CA PRO A 93 27.34 13.04 15.90
C PRO A 93 28.55 13.93 15.68
N SER A 94 28.35 15.08 15.03
CA SER A 94 29.38 16.09 14.95
C SER A 94 29.67 16.54 16.38
N ALA A 95 30.85 16.18 16.88
CA ALA A 95 31.34 16.63 18.16
C ALA A 95 31.46 18.15 18.09
N SER A 96 30.53 18.86 18.72
CA SER A 96 30.68 20.30 18.98
C SER A 96 31.89 20.48 19.90
N SER A 97 32.97 21.02 19.34
CA SER A 97 34.11 21.57 20.10
C SER A 97 33.80 23.00 20.52
#